data_AF-A0A2M7PVF3-F1
#
_entry.id   AF-A0A2M7PVF3-F1
#
_cell.length_a   1.000
_cell.length_b   1.000
_cell.length_c   1.000
_cell.angle_alpha   90.00
_cell.angle_beta   90.00
_cell.angle_gamma   90.00
#
_symmetry.space_group_name_H-M   'P 1'
#
loop_
_entity.id
_entity.type
_entity.pdbx_description
1 polymer ?
#
loop_
_entity_poly.entity_id
_entity_poly.type
_entity_poly.pdbx_seq_one_letter_code
_entity_poly.pdbx_strand_id
1 'polypeptide(L)'
;MDKIAVGPMAKNAIDLDAPVRDNIINVAKALGKDIEELTVSMLDRPRHAELINEIRMAGARIRLITDGDVAVAVSTCKYDSPIDMLLGS
;
A
#
# COMPACT_ATOMS: atom_id res chain seq x y z
N MET A 1 6.07 -10.65 10.17
CA MET A 1 6.70 -10.81 8.84
C MET A 1 6.22 -9.60 8.08
N ASP A 2 7.12 -8.75 7.63
CA ASP A 2 6.72 -7.53 6.93
C ASP A 2 6.29 -7.88 5.50
N LYS A 3 5.23 -7.21 5.05
CA LYS A 3 4.52 -7.50 3.81
C LYS A 3 4.35 -6.22 3.01
N ILE A 4 4.63 -6.34 1.72
CA ILE A 4 4.33 -5.36 0.70
C ILE A 4 3.73 -6.11 -0.49
N ALA A 5 2.57 -5.65 -0.98
CA ALA A 5 1.94 -6.26 -2.14
C ALA A 5 1.30 -5.19 -3.05
N VAL A 6 1.39 -5.43 -4.35
CA VAL A 6 0.87 -4.57 -5.41
C VAL A 6 0.38 -5.41 -6.58
N GLY A 7 -0.45 -4.80 -7.43
CA GLY A 7 -0.91 -5.44 -8.66
C GLY A 7 0.16 -5.56 -9.75
N PRO A 8 -0.14 -6.27 -10.86
CA PRO A 8 0.79 -6.52 -11.96
C PRO A 8 1.40 -5.24 -12.58
N MET A 9 0.63 -4.15 -12.61
CA MET A 9 1.06 -2.86 -13.17
C MET A 9 2.21 -2.22 -12.38
N ALA A 10 2.39 -2.59 -11.10
CA ALA A 10 3.43 -2.06 -10.22
C ALA A 10 4.41 -3.15 -9.72
N LYS A 11 4.41 -4.35 -10.33
CA LYS A 11 5.17 -5.54 -9.89
C LYS A 11 6.66 -5.30 -9.59
N ASN A 12 7.30 -4.37 -10.29
CA ASN A 12 8.72 -4.05 -10.14
C ASN A 12 8.97 -2.65 -9.54
N ALA A 13 7.95 -2.05 -8.94
CA ALA A 13 7.99 -0.70 -8.40
C ALA A 13 8.12 -0.65 -6.87
N ILE A 14 8.31 -1.81 -6.23
CA ILE A 14 8.33 -1.95 -4.78
C ILE A 14 9.59 -2.65 -4.28
N ASP A 15 10.05 -2.23 -3.10
CA ASP A 15 11.17 -2.78 -2.37
C ASP A 15 10.86 -2.75 -0.86
N LEU A 16 10.99 -3.89 -0.17
CA LEU A 16 10.65 -4.01 1.25
C LEU A 16 11.64 -3.25 2.14
N ASP A 17 12.90 -3.08 1.68
CA ASP A 17 13.95 -2.38 2.44
C ASP A 17 13.96 -0.87 2.17
N ALA A 18 13.18 -0.40 1.18
CA ALA A 18 13.07 1.01 0.83
C ALA A 18 12.10 1.77 1.77
N PRO A 19 12.32 3.08 1.97
CA PRO A 19 11.37 3.93 2.68
C PRO A 19 9.95 3.83 2.11
N VAL A 20 8.94 3.88 2.98
CA VAL A 20 7.51 3.78 2.58
C VAL A 20 7.14 4.85 1.55
N ARG A 21 7.67 6.06 1.71
CA ARG A 21 7.46 7.17 0.77
C ARG A 21 7.94 6.82 -0.65
N ASP A 22 9.07 6.16 -0.78
CA ASP A 22 9.64 5.83 -2.09
C ASP A 22 8.80 4.78 -2.79
N ASN A 23 8.35 3.77 -2.04
CA ASN A 23 7.40 2.77 -2.54
C ASN A 23 6.10 3.43 -3.02
N ILE A 24 5.51 4.35 -2.24
CA ILE A 24 4.29 5.06 -2.62
C ILE A 24 4.50 5.86 -3.92
N ILE A 25 5.61 6.59 -4.04
CA ILE A 25 5.92 7.39 -5.24
C ILE A 25 6.10 6.47 -6.47
N ASN A 26 6.83 5.36 -6.31
CA ASN A 26 7.12 4.44 -7.40
C ASN A 26 5.85 3.72 -7.88
N VAL A 27 4.99 3.29 -6.95
CA VAL A 27 3.70 2.66 -7.28
C VAL A 27 2.76 3.67 -7.95
N ALA A 28 2.66 4.90 -7.43
CA ALA A 28 1.85 5.95 -8.05
C ALA A 28 2.28 6.22 -9.51
N LYS A 29 3.59 6.35 -9.75
CA LYS A 29 4.17 6.49 -11.10
C LYS A 29 3.87 5.30 -12.00
N ALA A 30 4.02 4.07 -11.49
CA ALA A 30 3.74 2.85 -12.26
C ALA A 30 2.25 2.73 -12.64
N LEU A 31 1.36 3.23 -11.78
CA LEU A 31 -0.09 3.25 -12.03
C LEU A 31 -0.56 4.47 -12.82
N GLY A 32 0.31 5.47 -13.04
CA GLY A 32 -0.08 6.75 -13.65
C GLY A 32 -1.09 7.54 -12.83
N LYS A 33 -1.05 7.40 -11.50
CA LYS A 33 -1.95 8.06 -10.55
C LYS A 33 -1.21 9.15 -9.78
N ASP A 34 -1.95 10.16 -9.32
CA ASP A 34 -1.44 11.08 -8.31
C ASP A 34 -1.33 10.36 -6.95
N ILE A 35 -0.37 10.78 -6.13
CA ILE A 35 -0.13 10.17 -4.82
C ILE A 35 -1.39 10.24 -3.94
N GLU A 36 -2.14 11.34 -4.03
CA GLU A 36 -3.39 11.56 -3.28
C GLU A 36 -4.55 10.64 -3.70
N GLU A 37 -4.43 9.95 -4.84
CA GLU A 37 -5.39 8.95 -5.32
C GLU A 37 -5.00 7.52 -4.94
N LEU A 38 -3.72 7.29 -4.63
CA LEU A 38 -3.20 5.99 -4.27
C LEU A 38 -3.75 5.54 -2.92
N THR A 39 -4.32 4.34 -2.87
CA THR A 39 -4.90 3.77 -1.66
C THR A 39 -4.07 2.60 -1.14
N VAL A 40 -3.48 2.81 0.03
CA VAL A 40 -2.76 1.77 0.80
C VAL A 40 -3.73 1.13 1.79
N SER A 41 -3.82 -0.19 1.79
CA SER A 41 -4.59 -0.95 2.76
C SER A 41 -3.68 -1.61 3.79
N MET A 42 -4.12 -1.70 5.05
CA MET A 42 -3.36 -2.35 6.11
C MET A 42 -4.22 -2.74 7.32
N LEU A 43 -3.73 -3.67 8.14
CA LEU A 43 -4.40 -4.06 9.39
C LEU A 43 -4.41 -2.92 10.41
N ASP A 44 -5.55 -2.67 11.04
CA ASP A 44 -5.68 -1.74 12.17
C ASP A 44 -5.13 -2.40 13.44
N ARG A 45 -3.87 -2.07 13.75
CA ARG A 45 -3.13 -2.60 14.89
C ARG A 45 -2.25 -1.50 15.48
N PRO A 46 -2.08 -1.42 16.81
CA PRO A 46 -1.23 -0.41 17.44
C PRO A 46 0.21 -0.37 16.91
N ARG A 47 0.76 -1.53 16.54
CA ARG A 47 2.12 -1.65 15.95
C ARG A 47 2.30 -0.94 14.60
N HIS A 48 1.21 -0.59 13.92
CA HIS A 48 1.24 0.09 12.62
C HIS A 48 1.11 1.61 12.72
N ALA A 49 1.07 2.20 13.92
CA ALA A 49 0.86 3.64 14.10
C ALA A 49 1.91 4.50 13.37
N GLU A 50 3.18 4.08 13.39
CA GLU A 50 4.28 4.77 12.69
C GLU A 50 4.12 4.67 11.17
N LEU A 51 3.87 3.46 10.66
CA LEU A 51 3.61 3.20 9.25
C LEU A 51 2.39 3.98 8.71
N ILE A 52 1.32 4.10 9.51
CA ILE A 52 0.15 4.94 9.19
C ILE A 52 0.56 6.41 9.04
N ASN A 53 1.41 6.92 9.94
CA ASN A 53 1.89 8.30 9.86
C ASN A 53 2.78 8.51 8.63
N GLU A 54 3.67 7.58 8.30
CA GLU A 54 4.50 7.66 7.10
C GLU A 54 3.67 7.71 5.81
N ILE A 55 2.65 6.85 5.70
CA ILE A 55 1.75 6.85 4.54
C ILE A 55 0.99 8.18 4.43
N ARG A 56 0.49 8.71 5.57
CA ARG A 56 -0.18 10.03 5.59
C ARG A 56 0.75 11.16 5.20
N MET A 57 1.99 11.16 5.69
CA MET A 57 2.99 12.17 5.33
C MET A 57 3.40 12.08 3.86
N ALA A 58 3.36 10.89 3.26
CA ALA A 58 3.56 10.73 1.83
C ALA A 58 2.39 11.27 1.00
N GLY A 59 1.19 11.41 1.59
CA GLY A 59 -0.01 11.96 0.95
C GLY A 59 -0.99 10.91 0.41
N ALA A 60 -0.72 9.62 0.59
CA ALA A 60 -1.59 8.55 0.12
C ALA A 60 -2.79 8.32 1.05
N ARG A 61 -3.86 7.72 0.51
CA ARG A 61 -5.05 7.32 1.27
C ARG A 61 -4.79 6.02 2.02
N ILE A 62 -5.41 5.87 3.18
CA ILE A 62 -5.32 4.66 4.01
C ILE A 62 -6.69 4.01 4.15
N ARG A 63 -6.74 2.70 3.88
CA ARG A 63 -7.87 1.85 4.19
C ARG A 63 -7.48 0.86 5.29
N LEU A 64 -8.01 1.07 6.49
CA LEU A 64 -7.79 0.16 7.60
C LEU A 64 -8.75 -1.04 7.54
N ILE A 65 -8.23 -2.23 7.81
CA ILE A 65 -8.99 -3.48 7.91
C ILE A 65 -8.76 -4.13 9.28
N THR A 66 -9.76 -4.83 9.81
CA THR A 66 -9.63 -5.51 11.11
C THR A 66 -8.90 -6.84 11.02
N ASP A 67 -9.07 -7.55 9.89
CA ASP A 67 -8.49 -8.86 9.59
C ASP A 67 -8.45 -9.10 8.06
N GLY A 68 -7.79 -10.17 7.61
CA GLY A 68 -7.84 -10.64 6.22
C GLY A 68 -6.83 -10.00 5.27
N ASP A 69 -5.57 -9.91 5.68
CA ASP A 69 -4.50 -9.34 4.85
C ASP A 69 -4.25 -10.12 3.53
N VAL A 70 -4.47 -11.44 3.52
CA VAL A 70 -4.40 -12.27 2.30
C VAL A 70 -5.43 -11.82 1.27
N ALA A 71 -6.69 -11.59 1.68
CA ALA A 71 -7.73 -11.14 0.77
C ALA A 71 -7.40 -9.76 0.21
N VAL A 72 -6.81 -8.89 1.02
CA VAL A 72 -6.35 -7.56 0.60
C VAL A 72 -5.16 -7.64 -0.35
N ALA A 73 -4.17 -8.48 -0.09
CA ALA A 73 -3.04 -8.72 -0.99
C ALA A 73 -3.52 -9.21 -2.37
N VAL A 74 -4.54 -10.07 -2.41
CA VAL A 74 -5.14 -10.51 -3.69
C VAL A 74 -5.92 -9.37 -4.36
N SER A 75 -6.56 -8.50 -3.58
CA SER A 75 -7.35 -7.39 -4.12
C SER A 75 -6.50 -6.36 -4.89
N THR A 76 -5.23 -6.16 -4.54
CA THR A 76 -4.33 -5.25 -5.28
C THR A 76 -4.14 -5.65 -6.74
N CYS A 77 -4.40 -6.93 -7.08
CA CYS A 77 -4.29 -7.46 -8.43
C CYS A 77 -5.58 -7.31 -9.26
N LYS A 78 -6.69 -6.85 -8.67
CA LYS A 78 -7.96 -6.70 -9.38
C LYS A 78 -8.12 -5.29 -9.94
N TYR A 79 -8.56 -5.19 -11.19
CA TYR A 79 -8.70 -3.92 -11.90
C TYR A 79 -9.76 -2.97 -11.29
N ASP A 80 -10.82 -3.55 -10.72
CA ASP A 80 -11.92 -2.84 -10.06
C ASP A 80 -11.68 -2.59 -8.55
N SER A 81 -10.54 -3.03 -8.03
CA SER A 81 -10.23 -2.84 -6.62
C SER A 81 -9.89 -1.37 -6.34
N PRO A 82 -10.43 -0.78 -5.27
CA PRO A 82 -10.00 0.53 -4.80
C PRO A 82 -8.68 0.48 -4.02
N ILE A 83 -8.02 -0.68 -3.93
CA ILE A 83 -6.78 -0.88 -3.17
C ILE A 83 -5.63 -1.08 -4.15
N ASP A 84 -4.66 -0.17 -4.10
CA ASP A 84 -3.49 -0.19 -4.98
C ASP A 84 -2.32 -0.97 -4.36
N MET A 85 -2.20 -0.90 -3.03
CA MET A 85 -1.06 -1.40 -2.29
C MET A 85 -1.48 -1.95 -0.93
N LEU A 86 -0.82 -3.01 -0.46
CA LEU A 86 -0.86 -3.49 0.92
C LEU A 86 0.49 -3.23 1.57
N LEU A 87 0.47 -2.72 2.81
CA LEU A 87 1.64 -2.62 3.68
C LEU A 87 1.30 -3.12 5.09
N GLY A 88 2.23 -3.77 5.78
CA GLY A 88 2.04 -4.14 7.19
C GLY A 88 2.86 -5.34 7.65
N SER A 89 2.60 -5.79 8.88
CA SER A 89 3.33 -6.87 9.59
C SER A 89 2.41 -7.92 10.22
#